data_AF-A0A9L0SMT1-F1
#
_entry.id   AF-A0A9L0SMT1-F1
#
_cell.length_a   1.000
_cell.length_b   1.000
_cell.length_c   1.000
_cell.angle_alpha   90.00
_cell.angle_beta   90.00
_cell.angle_gamma   90.00
#
_symmetry.space_group_name_H-M   'P 1'
#
loop_
_entity.id
_entity.type
_entity.pdbx_description
1 polymer ?
#
loop_
_entity_poly.entity_id
_entity_poly.type
_entity_poly.pdbx_seq_one_letter_code
_entity_poly.pdbx_strand_id
1 'polypeptide(L)'
;MNSIKSFSDHAQCGRLEVHLVGGFSDDRQLSQKLTHQLLSEFDRQEDDIHLVTLCVTAVNIKTAEIYRASFQDRGPEQELRAARALTGGPMISIYDAKTEQLRIGPYSWMPFPHVDFWLQQDDKQILENLSTSPLAEPPHFVEHIRSTLMFLKKYPSPTNTLFPGNKALLYKKNEDGLWEKISPGS
;
A
#
# COMPACT_ATOMS: atom_id res chain seq x y z
N MET A 1 8.18 -11.56 9.20
CA MET A 1 9.65 -11.37 9.25
C MET A 1 10.42 -11.84 8.01
N ASN A 2 9.82 -12.53 7.04
CA ASN A 2 10.58 -13.23 6.00
C ASN A 2 11.35 -12.30 5.04
N SER A 3 10.87 -11.08 4.79
CA SER A 3 11.53 -10.15 3.86
C SER A 3 12.87 -9.63 4.40
N ILE A 4 12.95 -9.22 5.67
CA ILE A 4 14.21 -8.71 6.25
C ILE A 4 15.23 -9.85 6.41
N LYS A 5 14.77 -11.04 6.80
CA LYS A 5 15.61 -12.24 6.94
C LYS A 5 16.09 -12.81 5.59
N SER A 6 15.56 -12.34 4.47
CA SER A 6 16.01 -12.78 3.13
C SER A 6 17.39 -12.23 2.73
N PHE A 7 17.90 -11.25 3.48
CA PHE A 7 19.24 -10.70 3.31
C PHE A 7 20.21 -11.48 4.23
N SER A 8 21.14 -12.22 3.64
CA SER A 8 22.10 -13.09 4.35
C SER A 8 23.29 -12.33 4.94
N ASP A 9 23.63 -11.18 4.38
CA ASP A 9 24.99 -10.64 4.49
C ASP A 9 25.26 -9.92 5.82
N HIS A 10 24.22 -9.71 6.64
CA HIS A 10 24.29 -8.96 7.90
C HIS A 10 23.68 -9.71 9.09
N ALA A 11 23.47 -11.02 8.99
CA ALA A 11 22.77 -11.80 10.02
C ALA A 11 23.40 -11.73 11.44
N GLN A 12 24.65 -11.25 11.56
CA GLN A 12 25.38 -11.14 12.83
C GLN A 12 25.82 -9.72 13.21
N CYS A 13 25.45 -8.68 12.43
CA CYS A 13 25.84 -7.30 12.72
C CYS A 13 24.60 -6.39 12.83
N GLY A 14 24.55 -5.57 13.88
CA GLY A 14 23.42 -4.68 14.14
C GLY A 14 22.28 -5.32 14.94
N ARG A 15 21.09 -4.75 14.83
CA ARG A 15 19.84 -5.20 15.49
C ARG A 15 18.63 -4.86 14.62
N LEU A 16 17.49 -5.50 14.89
CA LEU A 16 16.25 -5.15 14.22
C LEU A 16 15.61 -3.93 14.88
N GLU A 17 15.35 -2.89 14.10
CA GLU A 17 14.67 -1.67 14.55
C GLU A 17 13.32 -1.53 13.82
N VAL A 18 12.26 -1.25 14.58
CA VAL A 18 10.91 -1.03 14.03
C VAL A 18 10.45 0.41 14.32
N HIS A 19 9.81 1.00 13.32
CA HIS A 19 9.24 2.34 13.37
C HIS A 19 7.78 2.28 12.93
N LEU A 20 6.88 2.73 13.80
CA LEU A 20 5.44 2.78 13.56
C LEU A 20 4.99 4.25 13.58
N VAL A 21 4.40 4.70 12.47
CA VAL A 21 3.92 6.08 12.30
C VAL A 21 2.57 6.04 11.59
N GLY A 22 1.61 6.84 12.07
CA GLY A 22 0.31 7.02 11.44
C GLY A 22 -0.87 6.77 12.36
N GLY A 23 -2.07 6.98 11.81
CA GLY A 23 -3.29 6.99 12.62
C GLY A 23 -3.45 8.25 13.45
N PHE A 24 -4.64 8.44 13.98
CA PHE A 24 -5.02 9.55 14.85
C PHE A 24 -6.02 9.05 15.89
N SER A 25 -6.49 9.91 16.78
CA SER A 25 -7.58 9.53 17.68
C SER A 25 -8.90 9.62 16.89
N ASP A 26 -9.31 8.48 16.30
CA ASP A 26 -10.52 8.36 15.49
C ASP A 26 -11.70 7.79 16.28
N ASP A 27 -12.92 8.26 15.99
CA ASP A 27 -14.15 7.87 16.69
C ASP A 27 -14.44 6.35 16.63
N ARG A 28 -13.91 5.68 15.59
CA ARG A 28 -14.11 4.25 15.33
C ARG A 28 -13.05 3.36 16.00
N GLN A 29 -12.09 3.95 16.72
CA GLN A 29 -10.98 3.27 17.38
C GLN A 29 -10.14 2.37 16.45
N LEU A 30 -10.12 2.66 15.15
CA LEU A 30 -9.42 1.85 14.16
C LEU A 30 -7.91 1.98 14.31
N SER A 31 -7.42 3.21 14.52
CA SER A 31 -5.99 3.48 14.72
C SER A 31 -5.47 2.82 16.00
N GLN A 32 -6.25 2.85 17.09
CA GLN A 32 -5.90 2.19 18.35
C GLN A 32 -5.88 0.67 18.18
N LYS A 33 -6.91 0.10 17.56
CA LYS A 33 -7.00 -1.34 17.30
C LYS A 33 -5.82 -1.84 16.47
N LEU A 34 -5.48 -1.14 15.37
CA LEU A 34 -4.37 -1.50 14.51
C LEU A 34 -3.03 -1.38 15.25
N THR A 35 -2.83 -0.31 16.03
CA THR A 35 -1.62 -0.13 16.84
C THR A 35 -1.43 -1.28 17.82
N HIS A 36 -2.47 -1.65 18.56
CA HIS A 36 -2.42 -2.77 19.50
C HIS A 36 -2.10 -4.09 18.80
N GLN A 37 -2.75 -4.37 17.65
CA GLN A 37 -2.48 -5.57 16.86
C GLN A 37 -1.02 -5.61 16.41
N LEU A 38 -0.50 -4.54 15.81
CA LEU A 38 0.89 -4.47 15.33
C LEU A 38 1.89 -4.68 16.47
N LEU A 39 1.75 -3.96 17.58
CA LEU A 39 2.63 -4.11 18.74
C LEU A 39 2.59 -5.54 19.29
N SER A 40 1.39 -6.12 19.39
CA SER A 40 1.22 -7.48 19.89
C SER A 40 1.81 -8.53 18.95
N GLU A 41 1.73 -8.37 17.63
CA GLU A 41 2.34 -9.30 16.68
C GLU A 41 3.87 -9.18 16.64
N PHE A 42 4.41 -7.97 16.82
CA PHE A 42 5.87 -7.78 16.92
C PHE A 42 6.45 -8.34 18.22
N ASP A 43 5.76 -8.16 19.34
CA ASP A 43 6.15 -8.70 20.66
C ASP A 43 6.20 -10.24 20.69
N ARG A 44 5.44 -10.91 19.82
CA ARG A 44 5.43 -12.37 19.68
C ARG A 44 6.57 -12.94 18.83
N GLN A 45 7.38 -12.11 18.18
CA GLN A 45 8.47 -12.62 17.36
C GLN A 45 9.61 -13.14 18.25
N GLU A 46 10.33 -14.17 17.77
CA GLU A 46 11.47 -14.74 18.49
C GLU A 46 12.70 -13.81 18.50
N ASP A 47 12.86 -12.99 17.45
CA ASP A 47 13.98 -12.05 17.37
C ASP A 47 13.72 -10.80 18.23
N ASP A 48 14.77 -10.24 18.82
CA ASP A 48 14.71 -8.96 19.50
C ASP A 48 14.43 -7.82 18.50
N ILE A 49 13.22 -7.25 18.58
CA ILE A 49 12.81 -6.09 17.79
C ILE A 49 12.79 -4.85 18.69
N HIS A 50 13.68 -3.90 18.39
CA HIS A 50 13.74 -2.64 19.11
C HIS A 50 12.73 -1.65 18.53
N LEU A 51 11.70 -1.28 19.31
CA LEU A 51 10.79 -0.19 18.95
C LEU A 51 11.50 1.17 19.10
N VAL A 52 11.87 1.76 17.97
CA VAL A 52 12.64 3.01 17.94
C VAL A 52 11.74 4.24 17.72
N THR A 53 10.66 4.10 16.95
CA THR A 53 9.70 5.19 16.77
C THR A 53 8.28 4.68 16.92
N LEU A 54 7.52 5.34 17.80
CA LEU A 54 6.08 5.14 17.96
C LEU A 54 5.40 6.51 17.86
N CYS A 55 4.97 6.86 16.65
CA CYS A 55 4.25 8.10 16.34
C CYS A 55 2.84 7.79 15.82
N VAL A 56 2.03 7.14 16.67
CA VAL A 56 0.68 6.66 16.34
C VAL A 56 -0.35 7.21 17.33
N THR A 57 -1.61 7.29 16.93
CA THR A 57 -2.79 7.62 17.80
C THR A 57 -2.68 8.89 18.66
N ALA A 58 -1.76 9.80 18.31
CA ALA A 58 -1.40 11.08 18.99
C ALA A 58 -0.24 11.05 20.01
N VAL A 59 0.56 9.98 20.11
CA VAL A 59 1.77 9.97 20.95
C VAL A 59 3.01 10.19 20.08
N ASN A 60 3.87 11.14 20.45
CA ASN A 60 5.15 11.43 19.79
C ASN A 60 6.29 11.18 20.77
N ILE A 61 7.25 10.33 20.40
CA ILE A 61 8.48 10.09 21.17
C ILE A 61 9.68 10.22 20.21
N LYS A 62 10.58 11.16 20.53
CA LYS A 62 11.84 11.51 19.84
C LYS A 62 12.84 10.34 19.79
N THR A 63 13.83 10.21 18.91
CA THR A 63 14.14 10.66 17.53
C THR A 63 15.24 9.72 16.99
N ALA A 64 14.99 9.09 15.85
CA ALA A 64 15.94 8.70 14.81
C ALA A 64 15.24 9.04 13.48
N GLU A 65 15.88 9.82 12.60
CA GLU A 65 15.19 10.78 11.72
C GLU A 65 14.20 10.16 10.71
N ILE A 66 12.90 10.33 11.01
CA ILE A 66 11.77 10.16 10.09
C ILE A 66 11.19 11.55 9.85
N TYR A 67 11.15 11.99 8.59
CA TYR A 67 10.62 13.29 8.22
C TYR A 67 9.24 13.16 7.55
N ARG A 68 8.43 14.21 7.68
CA ARG A 68 7.14 14.31 6.98
C ARG A 68 7.40 14.53 5.49
N ALA A 69 6.79 13.71 4.64
CA ALA A 69 6.91 13.81 3.20
C ALA A 69 5.54 13.70 2.53
N SER A 70 5.41 14.31 1.35
CA SER A 70 4.26 14.16 0.46
C SER A 70 4.74 13.81 -0.93
N PHE A 71 4.13 12.81 -1.56
CA PHE A 71 4.55 12.31 -2.86
C PHE A 71 3.51 12.68 -3.92
N GLN A 72 3.94 13.47 -4.90
CA GLN A 72 3.13 13.81 -6.08
C GLN A 72 3.14 12.66 -7.09
N ASP A 73 4.32 12.13 -7.43
CA ASP A 73 4.44 10.93 -8.25
C ASP A 73 4.36 9.67 -7.36
N ARG A 74 3.31 8.87 -7.59
CA ARG A 74 3.03 7.60 -6.89
C ARG A 74 2.98 6.41 -7.86
N GLY A 75 3.44 6.61 -9.10
CA GLY A 75 3.46 5.59 -10.14
C GLY A 75 4.57 4.54 -9.94
N PRO A 76 4.63 3.55 -10.85
CA PRO A 76 3.71 3.28 -11.96
C PRO A 76 2.47 2.48 -11.52
N GLU A 77 1.48 2.37 -12.42
CA GLU A 77 0.26 1.56 -12.27
C GLU A 77 -0.55 1.89 -11.00
N GLN A 78 -0.63 3.17 -10.64
CA GLN A 78 -1.28 3.64 -9.42
C GLN A 78 -2.74 3.16 -9.32
N GLU A 79 -3.54 3.32 -10.38
CA GLU A 79 -4.95 2.93 -10.36
C GLU A 79 -5.15 1.42 -10.34
N LEU A 80 -4.31 0.65 -11.03
CA LEU A 80 -4.33 -0.82 -10.97
C LEU A 80 -4.05 -1.32 -9.54
N ARG A 81 -3.06 -0.72 -8.87
CA ARG A 81 -2.71 -1.06 -7.48
C ARG A 81 -3.78 -0.61 -6.49
N ALA A 82 -4.37 0.57 -6.69
CA ALA A 82 -5.47 1.08 -5.87
C ALA A 82 -6.72 0.20 -6.03
N ALA A 83 -7.08 -0.15 -7.27
CA ALA A 83 -8.21 -1.03 -7.59
C ALA A 83 -8.08 -2.38 -6.89
N ARG A 84 -6.89 -2.99 -6.96
CA ARG A 84 -6.58 -4.24 -6.26
C ARG A 84 -6.84 -4.13 -4.75
N ALA A 85 -6.37 -3.05 -4.12
CA ALA A 85 -6.57 -2.83 -2.69
C ALA A 85 -8.06 -2.64 -2.36
N LEU A 86 -8.77 -1.82 -3.15
CA LEU A 86 -10.21 -1.56 -2.97
C LEU A 86 -11.07 -2.82 -3.16
N THR A 87 -10.64 -3.76 -4.01
CA THR A 87 -11.28 -5.08 -4.17
C THR A 87 -10.92 -6.09 -3.07
N GLY A 88 -10.16 -5.69 -2.05
CA GLY A 88 -9.82 -6.54 -0.91
C GLY A 88 -8.60 -7.46 -1.14
N GLY A 89 -7.71 -7.11 -2.07
CA GLY A 89 -6.47 -7.87 -2.27
C GLY A 89 -5.57 -7.84 -1.02
N PRO A 90 -4.94 -8.97 -0.61
CA PRO A 90 -4.14 -9.05 0.61
C PRO A 90 -2.86 -8.19 0.54
N MET A 91 -2.10 -8.08 1.64
CA MET A 91 -0.76 -7.49 1.57
C MET A 91 0.17 -8.32 0.67
N ILE A 92 1.01 -7.65 -0.15
CA ILE A 92 1.95 -8.29 -1.08
C ILE A 92 3.31 -7.60 -1.07
N SER A 93 4.37 -8.36 -1.36
CA SER A 93 5.66 -7.79 -1.75
C SER A 93 5.61 -7.38 -3.22
N ILE A 94 6.09 -6.17 -3.54
CA ILE A 94 6.03 -5.61 -4.90
C ILE A 94 7.40 -5.37 -5.51
N TYR A 95 8.49 -5.49 -4.74
CA TYR A 95 9.84 -5.16 -5.21
C TYR A 95 10.78 -6.34 -4.98
N ASP A 96 11.55 -6.66 -6.02
CA ASP A 96 12.64 -7.63 -5.97
C ASP A 96 13.97 -6.88 -5.97
N ALA A 97 14.60 -6.81 -4.80
CA ALA A 97 15.87 -6.11 -4.62
C ALA A 97 17.04 -6.78 -5.35
N LYS A 98 16.99 -8.10 -5.60
CA LYS A 98 18.10 -8.81 -6.28
C LYS A 98 18.17 -8.45 -7.76
N THR A 99 17.01 -8.28 -8.38
CA THR A 99 16.91 -7.93 -9.80
C THR A 99 16.65 -6.43 -10.02
N GLU A 100 16.43 -5.69 -8.93
CA GLU A 100 16.04 -4.28 -8.87
C GLU A 100 14.73 -3.98 -9.62
N GLN A 101 13.79 -4.93 -9.60
CA GLN A 101 12.54 -4.85 -10.35
C GLN A 101 11.33 -4.60 -9.46
N LEU A 102 10.51 -3.63 -9.86
CA LEU A 102 9.14 -3.53 -9.38
C LEU A 102 8.26 -4.50 -10.18
N ARG A 103 7.56 -5.38 -9.47
CA ARG A 103 6.74 -6.48 -10.01
C ARG A 103 5.28 -6.24 -9.63
N ILE A 104 4.47 -5.90 -10.63
CA ILE A 104 3.05 -5.57 -10.45
C ILE A 104 2.20 -6.68 -11.05
N GLY A 105 1.42 -7.36 -10.21
CA GLY A 105 0.57 -8.47 -10.63
C GLY A 105 1.30 -9.80 -10.83
N PRO A 106 0.65 -10.76 -11.52
CA PRO A 106 -0.73 -10.67 -11.99
C PRO A 106 -1.72 -10.52 -10.83
N TYR A 107 -2.75 -9.69 -11.03
CA TYR A 107 -3.85 -9.53 -10.08
C TYR A 107 -5.13 -10.13 -10.66
N SER A 108 -6.00 -10.56 -9.76
CA SER A 108 -7.33 -11.09 -10.08
C SER A 108 -8.32 -10.56 -9.07
N TRP A 109 -9.50 -10.18 -9.55
CA TRP A 109 -10.64 -9.81 -8.72
C TRP A 109 -11.94 -10.12 -9.47
N MET A 110 -13.03 -10.16 -8.72
CA MET A 110 -14.39 -10.19 -9.27
C MET A 110 -14.89 -8.77 -9.51
N PRO A 111 -15.91 -8.58 -10.38
CA PRO A 111 -16.47 -7.26 -10.64
C PRO A 111 -16.87 -6.55 -9.33
N PHE A 112 -16.47 -5.28 -9.20
CA PHE A 112 -16.76 -4.50 -7.99
C PHE A 112 -18.28 -4.29 -7.84
N PRO A 113 -18.88 -4.67 -6.70
CA PRO A 113 -20.32 -4.58 -6.51
C PRO A 113 -20.85 -3.16 -6.69
N HIS A 114 -21.89 -3.00 -7.51
CA HIS A 114 -22.59 -1.74 -7.71
C HIS A 114 -21.69 -0.55 -8.12
N VAL A 115 -20.63 -0.80 -8.90
CA VAL A 115 -19.67 0.25 -9.31
C VAL A 115 -20.33 1.47 -9.97
N ASP A 116 -21.35 1.27 -10.82
CA ASP A 116 -22.10 2.36 -11.46
C ASP A 116 -22.89 3.20 -10.45
N PHE A 117 -23.49 2.55 -9.45
CA PHE A 117 -24.21 3.24 -8.38
C PHE A 117 -23.25 4.13 -7.58
N TRP A 118 -22.08 3.60 -7.18
CA TRP A 118 -21.08 4.35 -6.43
C TRP A 118 -20.54 5.54 -7.20
N LEU A 119 -20.30 5.39 -8.51
CA LEU A 119 -19.83 6.48 -9.37
C LEU A 119 -20.84 7.64 -9.48
N GLN A 120 -22.14 7.37 -9.26
CA GLN A 120 -23.20 8.38 -9.28
C GLN A 120 -23.44 9.07 -7.93
N GLN A 121 -22.87 8.54 -6.84
CA GLN A 121 -23.05 9.13 -5.51
C GLN A 121 -22.33 10.48 -5.40
N ASP A 122 -22.83 11.35 -4.53
CA ASP A 122 -22.14 12.58 -4.16
C ASP A 122 -20.88 12.29 -3.32
N ASP A 123 -20.06 13.32 -3.13
CA ASP A 123 -18.78 13.20 -2.43
C ASP A 123 -18.96 12.80 -0.96
N LYS A 124 -20.05 13.25 -0.33
CA LYS A 124 -20.36 12.93 1.06
C LYS A 124 -20.65 11.43 1.21
N GLN A 125 -21.47 10.85 0.33
CA GLN A 125 -21.77 9.43 0.34
C GLN A 125 -20.52 8.58 0.07
N ILE A 126 -19.63 9.02 -0.82
CA ILE A 126 -18.35 8.33 -1.04
C ILE A 126 -17.49 8.38 0.22
N LEU A 127 -17.35 9.54 0.87
CA LEU A 127 -16.60 9.66 2.12
C LEU A 127 -17.20 8.78 3.21
N GLU A 128 -18.50 8.90 3.49
CA GLU A 128 -19.14 8.20 4.61
C GLU A 128 -19.09 6.67 4.49
N ASN A 129 -19.13 6.14 3.25
CA ASN A 129 -19.25 4.70 3.00
C ASN A 129 -17.98 4.03 2.49
N LEU A 130 -17.07 4.75 1.83
CA LEU A 130 -15.85 4.19 1.24
C LEU A 130 -14.57 4.66 1.95
N SER A 131 -14.67 5.54 2.96
CA SER A 131 -13.56 5.89 3.87
C SER A 131 -13.72 5.24 5.25
N THR A 132 -12.57 4.97 5.86
CA THR A 132 -12.51 4.58 7.27
C THR A 132 -12.69 5.75 8.23
N SER A 133 -12.41 6.99 7.78
CA SER A 133 -12.43 8.23 8.56
C SER A 133 -12.91 9.43 7.72
N PRO A 134 -14.23 9.56 7.46
CA PRO A 134 -14.78 10.51 6.47
C PRO A 134 -14.37 11.99 6.66
N LEU A 135 -14.14 12.42 7.91
CA LEU A 135 -13.77 13.81 8.25
C LEU A 135 -12.26 14.07 8.27
N ALA A 136 -11.43 13.04 8.12
CA ALA A 136 -9.97 13.13 8.25
C ALA A 136 -9.24 12.79 6.94
N GLU A 137 -9.98 12.53 5.86
CA GLU A 137 -9.39 12.20 4.56
C GLU A 137 -8.72 13.43 3.91
N PRO A 138 -7.65 13.22 3.11
CA PRO A 138 -7.05 14.27 2.31
C PRO A 138 -8.06 14.89 1.32
N PRO A 139 -7.86 16.14 0.87
CA PRO A 139 -8.80 16.85 -0.02
C PRO A 139 -9.02 16.16 -1.37
N HIS A 140 -8.08 15.31 -1.81
CA HIS A 140 -8.14 14.58 -3.08
C HIS A 140 -8.65 13.14 -2.92
N PHE A 141 -9.16 12.75 -1.75
CA PHE A 141 -9.61 11.38 -1.49
C PHE A 141 -10.73 10.93 -2.43
N VAL A 142 -11.79 11.74 -2.55
CA VAL A 142 -12.95 11.36 -3.37
C VAL A 142 -12.59 11.28 -4.85
N GLU A 143 -11.78 12.22 -5.34
CA GLU A 143 -11.25 12.19 -6.71
C GLU A 143 -10.50 10.87 -6.98
N HIS A 144 -9.62 10.47 -6.05
CA HIS A 144 -8.88 9.23 -6.18
C HIS A 144 -9.80 8.00 -6.17
N ILE A 145 -10.77 7.92 -5.26
CA ILE A 145 -11.74 6.82 -5.22
C ILE A 145 -12.55 6.75 -6.52
N ARG A 146 -12.99 7.88 -7.06
CA ARG A 146 -13.72 7.91 -8.35
C ARG A 146 -12.85 7.39 -9.50
N SER A 147 -11.59 7.80 -9.57
CA SER A 147 -10.63 7.29 -10.56
C SER A 147 -10.46 5.76 -10.44
N THR A 148 -10.32 5.26 -9.22
CA THR A 148 -10.19 3.82 -8.95
C THR A 148 -11.47 3.04 -9.28
N LEU A 149 -12.66 3.57 -8.97
CA LEU A 149 -13.95 2.98 -9.35
C LEU A 149 -14.12 2.97 -10.88
N MET A 150 -13.71 4.03 -11.59
CA MET A 150 -13.70 4.06 -13.05
C MET A 150 -12.77 2.99 -13.63
N PHE A 151 -11.60 2.78 -13.02
CA PHE A 151 -10.70 1.70 -13.40
C PHE A 151 -11.34 0.32 -13.21
N LEU A 152 -11.99 0.08 -12.08
CA LEU A 152 -12.71 -1.18 -11.79
C LEU A 152 -13.87 -1.42 -12.75
N LYS A 153 -14.62 -0.37 -13.10
CA LYS A 153 -15.67 -0.44 -14.12
C LYS A 153 -15.10 -0.83 -15.50
N LYS A 154 -13.95 -0.27 -15.87
CA LYS A 154 -13.29 -0.56 -17.15
C LYS A 154 -12.68 -1.97 -17.18
N TYR A 155 -12.16 -2.45 -16.06
CA TYR A 155 -11.48 -3.74 -15.93
C TYR A 155 -12.13 -4.62 -14.83
N PRO A 156 -13.35 -5.13 -15.06
CA PRO A 156 -14.07 -5.93 -14.07
C PRO A 156 -13.43 -7.31 -13.81
N SER A 157 -12.59 -7.78 -14.75
CA SER A 157 -11.75 -8.98 -14.62
C SER A 157 -10.39 -8.72 -15.30
N PRO A 158 -9.32 -8.43 -14.53
CA PRO A 158 -8.06 -7.90 -15.07
C PRO A 158 -7.12 -9.00 -15.57
N THR A 159 -7.28 -10.25 -15.13
CA THR A 159 -6.30 -11.33 -15.31
C THR A 159 -5.89 -11.52 -16.77
N ASN A 160 -6.87 -11.57 -17.69
CA ASN A 160 -6.59 -11.82 -19.10
C ASN A 160 -6.41 -10.53 -19.92
N THR A 161 -6.82 -9.38 -19.39
CA THR A 161 -6.84 -8.10 -20.11
C THR A 161 -5.62 -7.24 -19.80
N LEU A 162 -5.16 -7.25 -18.55
CA LEU A 162 -4.03 -6.44 -18.06
C LEU A 162 -2.74 -7.26 -17.90
N PHE A 163 -2.84 -8.59 -17.81
CA PHE A 163 -1.69 -9.47 -17.59
C PHE A 163 -1.61 -10.57 -18.67
N PRO A 164 -1.21 -10.23 -19.91
CA PRO A 164 -1.04 -11.22 -20.98
C PRO A 164 -0.14 -12.38 -20.55
N GLY A 165 -0.61 -13.61 -20.76
CA GLY A 165 0.11 -14.83 -20.35
C GLY A 165 0.25 -14.99 -18.84
N ASN A 166 -0.60 -14.32 -18.05
CA ASN A 166 -0.57 -14.33 -16.58
C ASN A 166 0.81 -13.89 -16.01
N LYS A 167 1.46 -12.94 -16.69
CA LYS A 167 2.76 -12.40 -16.31
C LYS A 167 2.61 -11.06 -15.60
N ALA A 168 3.45 -10.85 -14.60
CA ALA A 168 3.57 -9.56 -13.92
C ALA A 168 4.05 -8.48 -14.90
N LEU A 169 3.61 -7.25 -14.68
CA LEU A 169 4.21 -6.07 -15.29
C LEU A 169 5.51 -5.75 -14.54
N LEU A 170 6.61 -5.63 -15.27
CA LEU A 170 7.94 -5.42 -14.72
C LEU A 170 8.39 -4.00 -15.01
N TYR A 171 8.95 -3.34 -14.00
CA TYR A 171 9.49 -1.99 -14.10
C TYR A 171 10.88 -1.90 -13.47
N LYS A 172 11.75 -1.07 -14.05
CA LYS A 172 13.09 -0.74 -13.54
C LYS A 172 13.31 0.76 -13.53
N LYS A 173 14.32 1.22 -12.79
CA LYS A 173 14.77 2.61 -12.87
C LYS A 173 15.60 2.82 -14.13
N ASN A 174 15.32 3.87 -14.88
CA ASN A 174 16.17 4.36 -15.96
C ASN A 174 17.32 5.22 -15.41
N GLU A 175 18.17 5.76 -16.30
CA GLU A 175 19.32 6.60 -15.92
C GLU A 175 18.92 7.88 -15.16
N ASP A 176 17.72 8.39 -15.40
CA ASP A 176 17.15 9.57 -14.71
C ASP A 176 16.49 9.22 -13.36
N GLY A 177 16.48 7.94 -12.96
CA GLY A 177 15.83 7.47 -11.74
C GLY A 177 14.31 7.41 -11.82
N LEU A 178 13.72 7.46 -13.02
CA LEU A 178 12.28 7.28 -13.27
C LEU A 178 11.95 5.81 -13.53
N TRP A 179 10.70 5.41 -13.25
CA TRP A 179 10.26 4.04 -13.52
C TRP A 179 9.94 3.84 -15.00
N GLU A 180 10.57 2.85 -15.62
CA GLU A 180 10.36 2.46 -17.01
C GLU A 180 9.90 1.00 -17.10
N LYS A 181 8.93 0.73 -17.98
CA LYS A 181 8.36 -0.60 -18.17
C LYS A 181 9.32 -1.47 -18.97
N ILE A 182 9.61 -2.67 -18.45
CA ILE A 182 10.42 -3.67 -19.15
C ILE A 182 9.49 -4.48 -20.06
N SER A 183 9.76 -4.45 -21.36
CA SER A 183 9.06 -5.30 -22.33
C SER A 183 9.52 -6.75 -22.16
N PRO A 184 8.61 -7.75 -22.27
CA PRO A 184 9.02 -9.14 -22.29
C PRO A 184 9.73 -9.44 -23.62
N GLY A 185 11.06 -9.31 -23.66
CA GLY A 185 11.89 -9.74 -24.80
C GLY A 185 12.98 -8.78 -25.27
N SER A 186 13.75 -8.18 -24.36
CA SER A 186 15.07 -7.60 -24.67
C SER A 186 16.14 -8.36 -23.92
#